data_AF-A0A1V5ZEZ1-F1
#
_entry.id   AF-A0A1V5ZEZ1-F1
#
_cell.length_a   1.000
_cell.length_b   1.000
_cell.length_c   1.000
_cell.angle_alpha   90.00
_cell.angle_beta   90.00
_cell.angle_gamma   90.00
#
_symmetry.space_group_name_H-M   'P 1'
#
loop_
_entity.id
_entity.type
_entity.pdbx_description
1 polymer ?
#
loop_
_entity_poly.entity_id
_entity_poly.type
_entity_poly.pdbx_seq_one_letter_code
_entity_poly.pdbx_strand_id
1 'polypeptide(L)'
;MTLRRQFPTLPCFTAAVVAVLGCSPSDDTPQHTGDAGDEQDVADATSAIEAEAGTATWTCPQGVSGAKMVLIPWPDGSAYCIDEREAVYAEYKQFLDAKGDDFSGQPPECAWNDSFVPGWEDAAHEIPQCSVWLIDTEPDRAANCMDFCDAWAYCAWTGKRLCGVRGADPGKVTMVGVTEIEQAAPTLNSEWFNVCTQGGATKYPYADAYEPGRCIDQAKIDTEGEDSALAVRDAVDSRCHGTNPPYDAIYNMSGSVQQWLNICYTGGCVSQGGRWHKETLSCEQNFGIASIRDANVVKGVRCCTDAVPTTDSNP
;
A
#
# COMPACT_ATOMS: atom_id res chain seq x y z
N MET A 1 -28.55 28.07 -41.19
CA MET A 1 -29.61 28.14 -40.16
C MET A 1 -28.99 27.75 -38.83
N THR A 2 -28.68 28.74 -37.99
CA THR A 2 -27.87 28.57 -36.78
C THR A 2 -28.80 28.48 -35.59
N LEU A 3 -28.96 27.28 -34.99
CA LEU A 3 -29.76 27.09 -33.79
C LEU A 3 -28.90 27.36 -32.54
N ARG A 4 -29.10 28.52 -31.92
CA ARG A 4 -28.60 28.83 -30.57
C ARG A 4 -29.45 28.08 -29.53
N ARG A 5 -28.82 27.20 -28.75
CA ARG A 5 -29.42 26.65 -27.51
C ARG A 5 -29.21 27.66 -26.38
N GLN A 6 -30.30 28.10 -25.76
CA GLN A 6 -30.29 28.83 -24.49
C GLN A 6 -30.23 27.82 -23.33
N PHE A 7 -29.31 28.04 -22.39
CA PHE A 7 -29.28 27.34 -21.11
C PHE A 7 -30.01 28.18 -20.05
N PRO A 8 -30.77 27.56 -19.13
CA PRO A 8 -31.39 28.27 -18.02
C PRO A 8 -30.36 28.51 -16.90
N THR A 9 -30.34 29.75 -16.40
CA THR A 9 -29.63 30.18 -15.20
C THR A 9 -30.32 29.65 -13.93
N LEU A 10 -29.60 28.91 -13.09
CA LEU A 10 -30.05 28.56 -11.74
C LEU A 10 -29.82 29.72 -10.75
N PRO A 11 -30.68 29.86 -9.71
CA PRO A 11 -30.54 30.89 -8.70
C PRO A 11 -29.43 30.55 -7.69
N CYS A 12 -28.67 31.59 -7.35
CA CYS A 12 -27.63 31.60 -6.33
C CYS A 12 -28.30 31.52 -4.94
N PHE A 13 -28.07 30.45 -4.18
CA PHE A 13 -28.45 30.37 -2.77
C PHE A 13 -27.33 30.94 -1.91
N THR A 14 -27.60 32.09 -1.28
CA THR A 14 -26.78 32.69 -0.22
C THR A 14 -26.94 31.90 1.07
N ALA A 15 -25.87 31.22 1.51
CA ALA A 15 -25.81 30.63 2.85
C ALA A 15 -25.47 31.72 3.88
N ALA A 16 -26.32 31.82 4.91
CA ALA A 16 -26.16 32.73 6.03
C ALA A 16 -25.06 32.23 7.00
N VAL A 17 -24.16 33.14 7.36
CA VAL A 17 -23.14 32.97 8.39
C VAL A 17 -23.80 33.09 9.77
N VAL A 18 -23.77 32.03 10.56
CA VAL A 18 -24.12 32.07 11.99
C VAL A 18 -22.82 32.08 12.77
N ALA A 19 -22.45 33.26 13.27
CA ALA A 19 -21.36 33.43 14.22
C ALA A 19 -21.85 33.07 15.63
N VAL A 20 -21.27 32.04 16.25
CA VAL A 20 -21.47 31.72 17.66
C VAL A 20 -20.32 32.35 18.45
N LEU A 21 -20.65 33.44 19.16
CA LEU A 21 -19.85 33.99 20.26
C LEU A 21 -20.14 33.14 21.51
N GLY A 22 -19.11 32.49 22.05
CA GLY A 22 -19.17 31.73 23.30
C GLY A 22 -17.92 31.98 24.14
N CYS A 23 -18.16 32.38 25.39
CA CYS A 23 -17.22 32.97 26.34
C CYS A 23 -16.17 32.00 26.92
N SER A 24 -14.94 32.49 27.15
CA SER A 24 -14.06 32.06 28.26
C SER A 24 -14.54 32.75 29.56
N PRO A 25 -14.47 32.11 30.75
CA PRO A 25 -13.24 31.96 31.56
C PRO A 25 -13.23 30.58 32.31
N SER A 26 -12.32 30.12 33.16
CA SER A 26 -11.29 30.69 34.05
C SER A 26 -10.27 29.60 34.39
N ASP A 27 -9.10 30.03 34.87
CA ASP A 27 -8.10 29.24 35.60
C ASP A 27 -8.68 28.40 36.75
N ASP A 28 -8.14 27.19 36.95
CA ASP A 28 -7.92 26.65 38.28
C ASP A 28 -6.74 25.66 38.28
N THR A 29 -5.65 26.11 38.89
CA THR A 29 -4.44 25.33 39.18
C THR A 29 -4.47 24.94 40.66
N PRO A 30 -4.38 23.65 41.01
CA PRO A 30 -3.91 23.26 42.32
C PRO A 30 -2.44 22.81 42.23
N GLN A 31 -1.56 23.66 42.77
CA GLN A 31 -0.26 23.23 43.28
C GLN A 31 -0.47 22.14 44.33
N HIS A 32 0.17 20.99 44.16
CA HIS A 32 0.45 20.11 45.29
C HIS A 32 1.95 20.14 45.59
N THR A 33 2.27 20.74 46.72
CA THR A 33 3.56 20.73 47.40
C THR A 33 3.62 19.57 48.40
N GLY A 34 4.85 19.10 48.66
CA GLY A 34 5.22 18.19 49.76
C GLY A 34 5.32 16.72 49.33
N ASP A 35 6.29 15.92 49.78
CA ASP A 35 7.34 16.13 50.77
C ASP A 35 8.35 14.97 50.64
N ALA A 36 9.53 15.20 51.21
CA ALA A 36 10.73 14.40 51.29
C ALA A 36 10.53 12.94 51.74
N GLY A 37 11.46 12.06 51.33
CA GLY A 37 11.51 10.71 51.86
C GLY A 37 12.52 9.78 51.21
N ASP A 38 13.73 9.86 51.73
CA ASP A 38 14.64 8.74 52.00
C ASP A 38 15.59 8.23 50.90
N GLU A 39 16.86 8.38 51.27
CA GLU A 39 18.09 8.03 50.59
C GLU A 39 18.50 6.67 51.18
N GLN A 40 18.35 5.59 50.41
CA GLN A 40 18.96 4.30 50.76
C GLN A 40 19.84 3.82 49.61
N ASP A 41 21.13 4.13 49.78
CA ASP A 41 22.27 3.42 49.23
C ASP A 41 22.17 1.93 49.59
N VAL A 42 21.86 1.12 48.58
CA VAL A 42 22.25 -0.30 48.55
C VAL A 42 22.97 -0.53 47.25
N ALA A 43 24.30 -0.40 47.33
CA ALA A 43 25.22 -0.91 46.34
C ALA A 43 25.10 -2.44 46.32
N ASP A 44 24.35 -2.98 45.35
CA ASP A 44 24.39 -4.40 45.03
C ASP A 44 25.15 -4.60 43.72
N ALA A 45 26.36 -5.15 43.89
CA ALA A 45 27.25 -5.52 42.82
C ALA A 45 26.87 -6.92 42.32
N THR A 46 26.04 -6.97 41.28
CA THR A 46 25.87 -8.17 40.47
C THR A 46 25.98 -7.82 38.99
N SER A 47 27.21 -7.99 38.50
CA SER A 47 27.58 -8.43 37.16
C SER A 47 26.57 -8.10 36.06
N ALA A 48 26.74 -6.93 35.46
CA ALA A 48 26.31 -6.68 34.10
C ALA A 48 26.98 -7.72 33.19
N ILE A 49 26.30 -8.84 32.95
CA ILE A 49 26.42 -9.51 31.68
C ILE A 49 25.72 -8.56 30.71
N GLU A 50 26.48 -7.59 30.19
CA GLU A 50 26.18 -6.97 28.92
C GLU A 50 26.23 -8.10 27.90
N ALA A 51 25.11 -8.82 27.81
CA ALA A 51 24.79 -9.52 26.60
C ALA A 51 24.67 -8.40 25.57
N GLU A 52 25.77 -8.20 24.84
CA GLU A 52 25.74 -7.67 23.48
C GLU A 52 24.67 -8.48 22.75
N ALA A 53 23.42 -8.06 22.89
CA ALA A 53 22.32 -8.53 22.09
C ALA A 53 22.67 -8.03 20.70
N GLY A 54 23.49 -8.83 20.00
CA GLY A 54 23.96 -8.52 18.67
C GLY A 54 22.72 -8.16 17.88
N THR A 55 22.64 -6.91 17.45
CA THR A 55 21.54 -6.42 16.64
C THR A 55 21.55 -7.28 15.39
N ALA A 56 20.58 -8.19 15.29
CA ALA A 56 20.48 -9.05 14.14
C ALA A 56 20.42 -8.14 12.91
N THR A 57 21.41 -8.27 12.04
CA THR A 57 21.38 -7.63 10.73
C THR A 57 20.38 -8.39 9.88
N TRP A 58 19.52 -7.67 9.18
CA TRP A 58 18.47 -8.24 8.34
C TRP A 58 18.80 -8.01 6.87
N THR A 59 18.32 -8.90 6.01
CA THR A 59 18.38 -8.75 4.55
C THR A 59 17.09 -9.27 3.91
N CYS A 60 16.85 -8.88 2.66
CA CYS A 60 15.74 -9.46 1.90
C CYS A 60 16.09 -10.87 1.43
N PRO A 61 15.13 -11.80 1.44
CA PRO A 61 15.31 -13.13 0.86
C PRO A 61 15.83 -13.05 -0.57
N GLN A 62 16.86 -13.83 -0.86
CA GLN A 62 17.41 -13.99 -2.20
C GLN A 62 16.61 -15.03 -3.00
N GLY A 63 16.70 -14.99 -4.33
CA GLY A 63 16.04 -15.96 -5.21
C GLY A 63 14.53 -15.78 -5.38
N VAL A 64 13.97 -14.66 -4.91
CA VAL A 64 12.58 -14.26 -5.21
C VAL A 64 12.47 -13.65 -6.61
N SER A 65 11.29 -13.75 -7.23
CA SER A 65 11.02 -13.23 -8.58
C SER A 65 10.27 -11.88 -8.55
N GLY A 66 10.11 -11.25 -9.71
CA GLY A 66 9.44 -9.94 -9.84
C GLY A 66 10.34 -8.76 -9.49
N ALA A 67 9.74 -7.67 -9.04
CA ALA A 67 10.47 -6.45 -8.68
C ALA A 67 11.50 -6.71 -7.56
N LYS A 68 12.58 -5.92 -7.58
CA LYS A 68 13.59 -5.93 -6.51
C LYS A 68 12.94 -5.49 -5.21
N MET A 69 13.38 -6.08 -4.10
CA MET A 69 12.87 -5.73 -2.77
C MET A 69 13.77 -4.75 -2.03
N VAL A 70 13.15 -3.92 -1.19
CA VAL A 70 13.79 -2.95 -0.30
C VAL A 70 13.53 -3.38 1.13
N LEU A 71 14.58 -3.40 1.95
CA LEU A 71 14.51 -3.73 3.37
C LEU A 71 13.99 -2.53 4.17
N ILE A 72 12.92 -2.74 4.92
CA ILE A 72 12.29 -1.73 5.77
C ILE A 72 12.43 -2.13 7.24
N PRO A 73 13.12 -1.33 8.06
CA PRO A 73 13.23 -1.59 9.48
C PRO A 73 11.95 -1.18 10.21
N TRP A 74 11.60 -1.96 11.23
CA TRP A 74 10.65 -1.57 12.26
C TRP A 74 11.38 -0.89 13.42
N PRO A 75 10.72 -0.01 14.19
CA PRO A 75 11.32 0.64 15.35
C PRO A 75 11.84 -0.31 16.44
N ASP A 76 11.35 -1.54 16.51
CA ASP A 76 11.79 -2.54 17.49
C ASP A 76 12.93 -3.44 17.00
N GLY A 77 13.55 -3.09 15.87
CA GLY A 77 14.72 -3.77 15.33
C GLY A 77 14.40 -5.00 14.49
N SER A 78 13.13 -5.38 14.33
CA SER A 78 12.72 -6.32 13.26
C SER A 78 12.68 -5.62 11.89
N ALA A 79 12.54 -6.38 10.81
CA ALA A 79 12.43 -5.82 9.47
C ALA A 79 11.53 -6.67 8.56
N TYR A 80 11.09 -6.08 7.46
CA TYR A 80 10.42 -6.75 6.36
C TYR A 80 10.96 -6.22 5.05
N CYS A 81 10.58 -6.86 3.95
CA CYS A 81 10.94 -6.43 2.62
C CYS A 81 9.70 -6.20 1.79
N ILE A 82 9.75 -5.18 0.94
CA ILE A 82 8.67 -4.81 0.03
C ILE A 82 9.25 -4.57 -1.36
N ASP A 83 8.50 -4.92 -2.40
CA ASP A 83 8.87 -4.59 -3.78
C ASP A 83 9.07 -3.08 -3.97
N GLU A 84 10.08 -2.67 -4.73
CA GLU A 84 10.41 -1.26 -4.98
C GLU A 84 9.38 -0.55 -5.85
N ARG A 85 8.62 -1.30 -6.67
CA ARG A 85 7.51 -0.80 -7.50
C ARG A 85 6.37 -1.82 -7.56
N GLU A 86 5.24 -1.46 -8.18
CA GLU A 86 4.19 -2.42 -8.47
C GLU A 86 4.67 -3.50 -9.45
N ALA A 87 4.03 -4.66 -9.42
CA ALA A 87 4.24 -5.68 -10.44
C ALA A 87 3.84 -5.14 -11.82
N VAL A 88 4.68 -5.38 -12.83
CA VAL A 88 4.37 -4.97 -14.21
C VAL A 88 3.82 -6.13 -15.02
N TYR A 89 3.14 -5.79 -16.12
CA TYR A 89 2.58 -6.78 -17.04
C TYR A 89 3.61 -7.81 -17.53
N ALA A 90 4.84 -7.41 -17.84
CA ALA A 90 5.89 -8.34 -18.24
C ALA A 90 6.23 -9.41 -17.18
N GLU A 91 6.11 -9.08 -15.89
CA GLU A 91 6.36 -10.01 -14.78
C GLU A 91 5.15 -10.88 -14.53
N TYR A 92 3.96 -10.27 -14.54
CA TYR A 92 2.71 -11.00 -14.41
C TYR A 92 2.52 -12.00 -15.57
N LYS A 93 3.01 -11.68 -16.77
CA LYS A 93 3.01 -12.60 -17.91
C LYS A 93 3.85 -13.85 -17.63
N GLN A 94 5.01 -13.70 -16.99
CA GLN A 94 5.85 -14.85 -16.62
C GLN A 94 5.13 -15.76 -15.63
N PHE A 95 4.37 -15.18 -14.70
CA PHE A 95 3.50 -15.92 -13.79
C PHE A 95 2.42 -16.69 -14.54
N LEU A 96 1.71 -16.05 -15.47
CA LEU A 96 0.69 -16.72 -16.30
C LEU A 96 1.28 -17.88 -17.11
N ASP A 97 2.40 -17.64 -17.78
CA ASP A 97 3.10 -18.64 -18.59
C ASP A 97 3.57 -19.82 -17.72
N ALA A 98 4.00 -19.57 -16.48
CA ALA A 98 4.45 -20.60 -15.55
C ALA A 98 3.31 -21.42 -14.95
N LYS A 99 2.15 -20.81 -14.69
CA LYS A 99 0.99 -21.50 -14.10
C LYS A 99 0.17 -22.25 -15.14
N GLY A 100 -0.03 -21.71 -16.33
CA GLY A 100 -0.96 -22.29 -17.31
C GLY A 100 -2.33 -22.55 -16.68
N ASP A 101 -2.81 -23.79 -16.73
CA ASP A 101 -4.09 -24.21 -16.14
C ASP A 101 -3.99 -24.69 -14.67
N ASP A 102 -2.83 -24.49 -14.01
CA ASP A 102 -2.65 -24.84 -12.60
C ASP A 102 -3.11 -23.71 -11.67
N PHE A 103 -4.36 -23.79 -11.19
CA PHE A 103 -4.90 -22.84 -10.20
C PHE A 103 -4.65 -23.26 -8.74
N SER A 104 -3.78 -24.25 -8.49
CA SER A 104 -3.44 -24.67 -7.14
C SER A 104 -2.53 -23.67 -6.42
N GLY A 105 -2.46 -23.78 -5.09
CA GLY A 105 -1.65 -22.90 -4.22
C GLY A 105 -2.37 -21.63 -3.74
N GLN A 106 -3.62 -21.44 -4.15
CA GLN A 106 -4.49 -20.37 -3.64
C GLN A 106 -5.02 -20.69 -2.23
N PRO A 107 -5.37 -19.67 -1.42
CA PRO A 107 -5.93 -19.88 -0.10
C PRO A 107 -7.38 -20.38 -0.20
N PRO A 108 -7.96 -20.98 0.86
CA PRO A 108 -9.33 -21.51 0.82
C PRO A 108 -10.40 -20.49 0.40
N GLU A 109 -10.20 -19.21 0.73
CA GLU A 109 -11.05 -18.09 0.35
C GLU A 109 -11.15 -17.90 -1.18
N CYS A 110 -10.16 -18.40 -1.90
CA CYS A 110 -9.99 -18.31 -3.35
C CYS A 110 -10.32 -19.63 -4.07
N ALA A 111 -10.96 -20.59 -3.42
CA ALA A 111 -11.33 -21.88 -4.02
C ALA A 111 -12.28 -21.77 -5.23
N TRP A 112 -12.87 -20.60 -5.45
CA TRP A 112 -13.72 -20.30 -6.60
C TRP A 112 -12.96 -19.78 -7.82
N ASN A 113 -11.70 -19.36 -7.65
CA ASN A 113 -10.94 -18.72 -8.70
C ASN A 113 -10.26 -19.77 -9.58
N ASP A 114 -10.66 -19.82 -10.84
CA ASP A 114 -10.25 -20.80 -11.85
C ASP A 114 -9.60 -20.14 -13.08
N SER A 115 -9.17 -18.89 -12.94
CA SER A 115 -8.39 -18.16 -13.93
C SER A 115 -7.47 -17.18 -13.21
N PHE A 116 -6.30 -16.91 -13.78
CA PHE A 116 -5.43 -15.80 -13.36
C PHE A 116 -5.36 -14.68 -14.40
N VAL A 117 -6.06 -14.84 -15.52
CA VAL A 117 -6.02 -13.94 -16.67
C VAL A 117 -6.67 -12.61 -16.27
N PRO A 118 -5.91 -11.50 -16.24
CA PRO A 118 -6.47 -10.21 -15.86
C PRO A 118 -7.43 -9.73 -16.92
N GLY A 119 -8.58 -9.24 -16.49
CA GLY A 119 -9.65 -8.85 -17.39
C GLY A 119 -10.50 -10.02 -17.84
N TRP A 120 -11.67 -10.12 -17.23
CA TRP A 120 -12.59 -11.19 -17.53
C TRP A 120 -13.49 -10.81 -18.73
N GLU A 121 -13.45 -11.62 -19.80
CA GLU A 121 -14.36 -11.57 -20.95
C GLU A 121 -15.77 -12.11 -20.58
N ASP A 122 -16.44 -11.55 -19.57
CA ASP A 122 -17.87 -11.81 -19.38
C ASP A 122 -18.62 -10.68 -20.04
N ALA A 123 -19.34 -11.01 -21.10
CA ALA A 123 -20.39 -10.13 -21.60
C ALA A 123 -21.46 -9.85 -20.52
N ALA A 124 -21.54 -10.64 -19.44
CA ALA A 124 -22.44 -10.40 -18.31
C ALA A 124 -21.87 -9.48 -17.20
N HIS A 125 -20.55 -9.25 -17.16
CA HIS A 125 -19.89 -8.45 -16.11
C HIS A 125 -19.26 -7.15 -16.63
N GLU A 126 -19.29 -6.88 -17.94
CA GLU A 126 -18.94 -5.62 -18.62
C GLU A 126 -18.12 -4.63 -17.76
N ILE A 127 -16.88 -4.99 -17.41
CA ILE A 127 -15.94 -4.04 -16.82
C ILE A 127 -15.23 -3.40 -18.01
N PRO A 128 -15.71 -2.25 -18.54
CA PRO A 128 -15.43 -1.86 -19.93
C PRO A 128 -13.96 -1.51 -20.18
N GLN A 129 -13.17 -1.40 -19.11
CA GLN A 129 -11.79 -0.98 -19.14
C GLN A 129 -10.81 -2.16 -18.97
N CYS A 130 -11.30 -3.35 -18.61
CA CYS A 130 -10.49 -4.57 -18.49
C CYS A 130 -10.66 -5.54 -19.66
N SER A 131 -11.41 -5.17 -20.69
CA SER A 131 -11.64 -5.99 -21.89
C SER A 131 -10.50 -5.93 -22.90
N VAL A 132 -9.42 -5.20 -22.59
CA VAL A 132 -8.26 -5.04 -23.47
C VAL A 132 -7.09 -5.81 -22.88
N TRP A 133 -6.56 -6.75 -23.64
CA TRP A 133 -5.35 -7.49 -23.31
C TRP A 133 -4.11 -6.61 -23.47
N LEU A 134 -3.77 -5.87 -22.42
CA LEU A 134 -2.64 -4.94 -22.44
C LEU A 134 -1.29 -5.60 -22.14
N ILE A 135 -1.27 -6.85 -21.66
CA ILE A 135 -0.06 -7.49 -21.17
C ILE A 135 1.03 -7.68 -22.24
N ASP A 136 0.62 -7.85 -23.51
CA ASP A 136 1.54 -8.03 -24.64
C ASP A 136 1.91 -6.70 -25.33
N THR A 137 1.08 -5.66 -25.18
CA THR A 137 1.30 -4.36 -25.85
C THR A 137 1.88 -3.29 -24.94
N GLU A 138 1.67 -3.42 -23.63
CA GLU A 138 2.05 -2.45 -22.60
C GLU A 138 2.82 -3.12 -21.44
N PRO A 139 3.91 -3.86 -21.72
CA PRO A 139 4.61 -4.71 -20.75
C PRO A 139 5.12 -3.97 -19.51
N ASP A 140 5.24 -2.65 -19.58
CA ASP A 140 5.87 -1.80 -18.58
C ASP A 140 4.85 -1.14 -17.64
N ARG A 141 3.56 -1.25 -17.93
CA ARG A 141 2.50 -0.75 -17.05
C ARG A 141 2.33 -1.66 -15.84
N ALA A 142 1.84 -1.08 -14.75
CA ALA A 142 1.42 -1.85 -13.59
C ALA A 142 0.38 -2.89 -14.03
N ALA A 143 0.62 -4.16 -13.70
CA ALA A 143 -0.34 -5.22 -13.91
C ALA A 143 -1.60 -4.88 -13.10
N ASN A 144 -2.74 -4.86 -13.78
CA ASN A 144 -4.02 -4.51 -13.18
C ASN A 144 -5.15 -5.41 -13.68
N CYS A 145 -6.41 -5.08 -13.37
CA CYS A 145 -7.56 -5.92 -13.72
C CYS A 145 -7.53 -7.32 -13.09
N MET A 146 -6.91 -7.41 -11.92
CA MET A 146 -6.79 -8.64 -11.15
C MET A 146 -7.64 -8.57 -9.87
N ASP A 147 -8.19 -9.70 -9.47
CA ASP A 147 -8.84 -9.80 -8.18
C ASP A 147 -7.80 -10.06 -7.05
N PHE A 148 -8.29 -10.26 -5.82
CA PHE A 148 -7.41 -10.53 -4.68
C PHE A 148 -6.68 -11.87 -4.82
N CYS A 149 -7.33 -12.88 -5.40
CA CYS A 149 -6.84 -14.24 -5.52
C CYS A 149 -5.72 -14.34 -6.56
N ASP A 150 -5.85 -13.61 -7.65
CA ASP A 150 -4.80 -13.38 -8.64
C ASP A 150 -3.56 -12.73 -8.02
N ALA A 151 -3.76 -11.62 -7.30
CA ALA A 151 -2.71 -10.88 -6.62
C ALA A 151 -1.99 -11.75 -5.57
N TRP A 152 -2.76 -12.55 -4.82
CA TRP A 152 -2.24 -13.52 -3.87
C TRP A 152 -1.36 -14.57 -4.56
N ALA A 153 -1.89 -15.21 -5.61
CA ALA A 153 -1.21 -16.28 -6.32
C ALA A 153 0.08 -15.79 -6.99
N TYR A 154 0.07 -14.58 -7.56
CA TYR A 154 1.25 -13.93 -8.11
C TYR A 154 2.33 -13.73 -7.03
N CYS A 155 1.97 -13.13 -5.88
CA CYS A 155 2.94 -12.94 -4.82
C CYS A 155 3.49 -14.27 -4.29
N ALA A 156 2.64 -15.29 -4.12
CA ALA A 156 3.10 -16.61 -3.71
C ALA A 156 4.06 -17.24 -4.72
N TRP A 157 3.76 -17.15 -6.03
CA TRP A 157 4.63 -17.67 -7.10
C TRP A 157 5.99 -16.97 -7.13
N THR A 158 6.04 -15.66 -6.84
CA THR A 158 7.31 -14.93 -6.74
C THR A 158 8.14 -15.25 -5.50
N GLY A 159 7.64 -16.10 -4.59
CA GLY A 159 8.29 -16.40 -3.31
C GLY A 159 8.04 -15.32 -2.25
N LYS A 160 6.95 -14.57 -2.38
CA LYS A 160 6.56 -13.42 -1.55
C LYS A 160 5.13 -13.63 -1.03
N ARG A 161 4.56 -12.60 -0.41
CA ARG A 161 3.15 -12.52 0.03
C ARG A 161 2.58 -11.14 -0.26
N LEU A 162 1.26 -11.00 -0.23
CA LEU A 162 0.65 -9.68 -0.19
C LEU A 162 1.11 -8.94 1.08
N CYS A 163 1.37 -7.64 0.95
CA CYS A 163 1.66 -6.78 2.10
C CYS A 163 0.45 -6.74 3.03
N GLY A 164 0.68 -6.79 4.34
CA GLY A 164 -0.38 -6.93 5.32
C GLY A 164 -0.09 -6.19 6.60
N VAL A 165 -0.62 -6.74 7.69
CA VAL A 165 -0.24 -6.29 9.04
C VAL A 165 1.03 -6.98 9.50
N ARG A 166 1.79 -6.25 10.29
CA ARG A 166 2.98 -6.76 10.96
C ARG A 166 2.68 -8.02 11.76
N GLY A 167 3.52 -9.04 11.59
CA GLY A 167 3.41 -10.31 12.32
C GLY A 167 2.28 -11.23 11.84
N ALA A 168 1.65 -10.93 10.70
CA ALA A 168 0.70 -11.85 10.07
C ALA A 168 1.40 -13.16 9.65
N ASP A 169 0.67 -14.27 9.78
CA ASP A 169 1.16 -15.58 9.35
C ASP A 169 1.44 -15.59 7.84
N PRO A 170 2.68 -15.88 7.42
CA PRO A 170 2.99 -16.05 6.01
C PRO A 170 2.14 -17.16 5.40
N GLY A 171 1.57 -16.90 4.22
CA GLY A 171 0.76 -17.88 3.49
C GLY A 171 -0.69 -18.04 3.99
N LYS A 172 -1.17 -17.18 4.91
CA LYS A 172 -2.58 -17.16 5.32
C LYS A 172 -3.24 -15.81 5.10
N VAL A 173 -4.51 -15.84 4.69
CA VAL A 173 -5.32 -14.63 4.63
C VAL A 173 -5.48 -14.08 6.04
N THR A 174 -5.12 -12.82 6.25
CA THR A 174 -5.24 -12.16 7.55
C THR A 174 -6.66 -11.65 7.71
N MET A 175 -7.45 -12.37 8.50
CA MET A 175 -8.79 -11.95 8.89
C MET A 175 -8.73 -11.09 10.14
N VAL A 176 -9.21 -9.85 10.05
CA VAL A 176 -9.27 -8.88 11.14
C VAL A 176 -10.72 -8.50 11.45
N GLY A 177 -11.02 -8.03 12.67
CA GLY A 177 -12.32 -7.48 13.01
C GLY A 177 -12.62 -6.14 12.32
N VAL A 178 -13.90 -5.76 12.17
CA VAL A 178 -14.27 -4.49 11.52
C VAL A 178 -13.61 -3.26 12.14
N THR A 179 -13.55 -3.22 13.48
CA THR A 179 -12.88 -2.14 14.23
C THR A 179 -11.36 -2.16 14.04
N GLU A 180 -10.79 -3.34 13.81
CA GLU A 180 -9.36 -3.51 13.58
C GLU A 180 -8.97 -3.08 12.17
N ILE A 181 -9.83 -3.19 11.16
CA ILE A 181 -9.51 -2.76 9.78
C ILE A 181 -9.27 -1.27 9.69
N GLU A 182 -10.16 -0.48 10.31
CA GLU A 182 -10.02 0.98 10.38
C GLU A 182 -8.74 1.38 11.11
N GLN A 183 -8.23 0.51 11.99
CA GLN A 183 -7.00 0.69 12.74
C GLN A 183 -5.79 -0.01 12.13
N ALA A 184 -5.94 -0.93 11.18
CA ALA A 184 -4.84 -1.70 10.63
C ALA A 184 -4.33 -1.06 9.34
N ALA A 185 -5.26 -0.67 8.47
CA ALA A 185 -4.94 -0.21 7.13
C ALA A 185 -4.25 1.18 7.12
N PRO A 186 -4.71 2.22 7.85
CA PRO A 186 -4.05 3.52 7.89
C PRO A 186 -3.15 3.69 9.13
N THR A 187 -2.50 2.63 9.62
CA THR A 187 -1.59 2.75 10.77
C THR A 187 -0.24 2.11 10.49
N LEU A 188 0.73 2.41 11.35
CA LEU A 188 2.08 1.87 11.28
C LEU A 188 2.15 0.35 11.45
N ASN A 189 1.04 -0.32 11.80
CA ASN A 189 0.99 -1.78 11.77
C ASN A 189 0.81 -2.34 10.35
N SER A 190 0.35 -1.54 9.38
CA SER A 190 0.33 -1.90 7.96
C SER A 190 1.71 -1.67 7.35
N GLU A 191 2.27 -2.72 6.75
CA GLU A 191 3.53 -2.67 6.01
C GLU A 191 3.49 -1.66 4.85
N TRP A 192 2.33 -1.58 4.20
CA TRP A 192 2.10 -0.67 3.09
C TRP A 192 2.08 0.79 3.56
N PHE A 193 1.31 1.06 4.63
CA PHE A 193 1.15 2.41 5.17
C PHE A 193 2.45 2.94 5.79
N ASN A 194 3.18 2.07 6.49
CA ASN A 194 4.50 2.39 7.05
C ASN A 194 5.44 2.89 5.95
N VAL A 195 5.51 2.20 4.81
CA VAL A 195 6.34 2.61 3.68
C VAL A 195 5.83 3.91 3.05
N CYS A 196 4.54 4.00 2.75
CA CYS A 196 3.97 5.17 2.08
C CYS A 196 4.19 6.45 2.91
N THR A 197 4.10 6.37 4.23
CA THR A 197 4.27 7.54 5.12
C THR A 197 5.70 7.75 5.58
N GLN A 198 6.67 6.97 5.09
CA GLN A 198 8.05 7.00 5.57
C GLN A 198 8.16 6.82 7.11
N GLY A 199 7.42 5.86 7.65
CA GLY A 199 7.31 5.62 9.09
C GLY A 199 6.46 6.67 9.82
N GLY A 200 5.44 7.23 9.16
CA GLY A 200 4.56 8.25 9.72
C GLY A 200 5.08 9.69 9.63
N ALA A 201 6.19 9.92 8.89
CA ALA A 201 6.79 11.24 8.74
C ALA A 201 6.07 12.13 7.73
N THR A 202 5.36 11.56 6.74
CA THR A 202 4.71 12.32 5.66
C THR A 202 3.32 11.80 5.30
N LYS A 203 2.41 12.69 4.84
CA LYS A 203 1.06 12.31 4.36
C LYS A 203 1.01 11.66 2.97
N TYR A 204 1.97 12.00 2.14
CA TYR A 204 2.24 11.41 0.82
C TYR A 204 3.63 10.77 0.85
N PRO A 205 4.00 9.91 -0.11
CA PRO A 205 5.32 9.28 -0.17
C PRO A 205 6.48 10.27 -0.05
N TYR A 206 6.29 11.48 -0.54
CA TYR A 206 7.34 12.47 -0.68
C TYR A 206 7.25 13.68 0.26
N ALA A 207 6.07 14.03 0.78
CA ALA A 207 5.84 15.25 1.56
C ALA A 207 4.45 15.24 2.25
N ASP A 208 4.14 16.29 3.01
CA ASP A 208 2.81 16.50 3.60
C ASP A 208 1.81 17.18 2.68
N ALA A 209 2.30 17.90 1.67
CA ALA A 209 1.47 18.61 0.70
C ALA A 209 1.35 17.80 -0.59
N TYR A 210 0.14 17.74 -1.14
CA TYR A 210 -0.10 17.15 -2.44
C TYR A 210 0.53 17.99 -3.56
N GLU A 211 1.25 17.34 -4.46
CA GLU A 211 1.82 17.94 -5.66
C GLU A 211 1.25 17.23 -6.91
N PRO A 212 0.31 17.87 -7.65
CA PRO A 212 -0.27 17.30 -8.86
C PRO A 212 0.80 16.91 -9.89
N GLY A 213 0.70 15.72 -10.47
CA GLY A 213 1.63 15.22 -11.48
C GLY A 213 2.96 14.73 -10.92
N ARG A 214 3.16 14.78 -9.60
CA ARG A 214 4.34 14.18 -8.95
C ARG A 214 4.26 12.66 -8.94
N CYS A 215 3.07 12.15 -8.64
CA CYS A 215 2.72 10.74 -8.74
C CYS A 215 1.93 10.47 -10.01
N ILE A 216 1.67 9.19 -10.29
CA ILE A 216 0.88 8.79 -11.44
C ILE A 216 -0.59 9.10 -11.15
N ASP A 217 -1.00 10.29 -11.54
CA ASP A 217 -2.34 10.86 -11.36
C ASP A 217 -2.84 11.50 -12.66
N GLN A 218 -4.03 12.11 -12.62
CA GLN A 218 -4.64 12.69 -13.80
C GLN A 218 -3.79 13.83 -14.36
N ALA A 219 -3.14 14.63 -13.51
CA ALA A 219 -2.30 15.74 -13.96
C ALA A 219 -1.02 15.23 -14.65
N LYS A 220 -0.46 14.09 -14.20
CA LYS A 220 0.65 13.43 -14.90
C LYS A 220 0.20 12.92 -16.27
N ILE A 221 -0.94 12.24 -16.35
CA ILE A 221 -1.53 11.76 -17.62
C ILE A 221 -1.79 12.92 -18.57
N ASP A 222 -2.37 14.02 -18.09
CA ASP A 222 -2.67 15.19 -18.91
C ASP A 222 -1.39 15.84 -19.48
N THR A 223 -0.27 15.71 -18.76
CA THR A 223 1.03 16.31 -19.14
C THR A 223 1.83 15.40 -20.07
N GLU A 224 1.91 14.10 -19.75
CA GLU A 224 2.82 13.15 -20.40
C GLU A 224 2.10 12.23 -21.41
N GLY A 225 0.78 12.15 -21.35
CA GLY A 225 -0.02 11.13 -22.05
C GLY A 225 -0.10 9.82 -21.26
N GLU A 226 -1.16 9.05 -21.51
CA GLU A 226 -1.46 7.81 -20.77
C GLU A 226 -0.32 6.77 -20.87
N ASP A 227 0.16 6.51 -22.08
CA ASP A 227 1.18 5.48 -22.34
C ASP A 227 2.49 5.78 -21.59
N SER A 228 2.90 7.05 -21.55
CA SER A 228 4.12 7.48 -20.83
C SER A 228 3.90 7.49 -19.32
N ALA A 229 2.75 8.00 -18.86
CA ALA A 229 2.50 8.20 -17.43
C ALA A 229 2.31 6.87 -16.68
N LEU A 230 1.74 5.85 -17.33
CA LEU A 230 1.41 4.57 -16.71
C LEU A 230 2.54 3.53 -16.74
N ALA A 231 3.66 3.80 -17.42
CA ALA A 231 4.83 2.93 -17.39
C ALA A 231 5.53 3.03 -16.03
N VAL A 232 5.59 1.91 -15.29
CA VAL A 232 6.17 1.85 -13.93
C VAL A 232 7.42 0.98 -13.86
N ARG A 233 7.78 0.25 -14.92
CA ARG A 233 8.92 -0.68 -14.90
C ARG A 233 10.24 0.01 -14.55
N ASP A 234 10.50 1.15 -15.19
CA ASP A 234 11.68 2.00 -14.94
C ASP A 234 11.28 3.19 -14.08
N ALA A 235 11.13 2.94 -12.78
CA ALA A 235 10.63 3.93 -11.84
C ALA A 235 11.71 4.90 -11.34
N VAL A 236 12.97 4.75 -11.76
CA VAL A 236 14.12 5.49 -11.16
C VAL A 236 13.98 7.01 -11.30
N ASP A 237 13.32 7.47 -12.36
CA ASP A 237 13.06 8.88 -12.64
C ASP A 237 11.72 9.37 -12.05
N SER A 238 10.93 8.46 -11.44
CA SER A 238 9.69 8.84 -10.76
C SER A 238 10.01 9.68 -9.54
N ARG A 239 9.35 10.83 -9.42
CA ARG A 239 9.43 11.72 -8.24
C ARG A 239 8.44 11.32 -7.12
N CYS A 240 7.74 10.21 -7.31
CA CYS A 240 6.75 9.65 -6.39
C CYS A 240 7.37 8.57 -5.50
N HIS A 241 8.30 8.96 -4.65
CA HIS A 241 9.02 8.08 -3.74
C HIS A 241 9.36 8.81 -2.44
N GLY A 242 9.84 8.06 -1.44
CA GLY A 242 10.38 8.61 -0.20
C GLY A 242 11.50 9.62 -0.43
N THR A 243 11.80 10.42 0.59
CA THR A 243 12.92 11.36 0.58
C THR A 243 14.10 10.89 1.43
N ASN A 244 13.88 9.94 2.34
CA ASN A 244 14.91 9.39 3.21
C ASN A 244 15.07 7.87 3.01
N PRO A 245 16.30 7.35 3.08
CA PRO A 245 16.53 5.91 3.14
C PRO A 245 15.80 5.23 4.30
N PRO A 246 15.27 4.02 4.12
CA PRO A 246 15.23 3.25 2.85
C PRO A 246 14.04 3.58 1.94
N TYR A 247 13.14 4.48 2.34
CA TYR A 247 11.90 4.78 1.63
C TYR A 247 12.10 5.47 0.28
N ASP A 248 13.24 6.13 0.08
CA ASP A 248 13.64 6.76 -1.18
C ASP A 248 13.87 5.77 -2.32
N ALA A 249 14.03 4.48 -2.02
CA ALA A 249 14.14 3.41 -2.99
C ALA A 249 12.78 2.77 -3.37
N ILE A 250 11.65 3.30 -2.91
CA ILE A 250 10.32 2.73 -3.17
C ILE A 250 9.44 3.74 -3.88
N TYR A 251 8.98 3.37 -5.06
CA TYR A 251 8.28 4.23 -6.01
C TYR A 251 6.79 3.90 -6.08
N ASN A 252 5.98 4.90 -6.45
CA ASN A 252 4.56 4.73 -6.80
C ASN A 252 3.74 4.06 -5.69
N MET A 253 4.01 4.43 -4.43
CA MET A 253 3.12 4.13 -3.30
C MET A 253 1.85 4.99 -3.34
N SER A 254 1.82 6.01 -4.20
CA SER A 254 0.65 6.84 -4.45
C SER A 254 0.40 6.95 -5.96
N GLY A 255 -0.85 6.85 -6.38
CA GLY A 255 -1.25 6.89 -7.79
C GLY A 255 -1.19 5.53 -8.46
N SER A 256 -1.12 5.53 -9.80
CA SER A 256 -1.04 4.29 -10.61
C SER A 256 -2.21 3.36 -10.26
N VAL A 257 -1.94 2.21 -9.64
CA VAL A 257 -2.95 1.25 -9.20
C VAL A 257 -3.11 1.26 -7.68
N GLN A 258 -4.32 0.97 -7.23
CA GLN A 258 -4.57 0.49 -5.87
C GLN A 258 -3.95 -0.90 -5.73
N GLN A 259 -3.31 -1.14 -4.59
CA GLN A 259 -2.61 -2.38 -4.31
C GLN A 259 -3.45 -3.20 -3.31
N TRP A 260 -3.73 -4.46 -3.67
CA TRP A 260 -4.35 -5.41 -2.75
C TRP A 260 -3.47 -5.65 -1.54
N LEU A 261 -4.07 -5.63 -0.34
CA LEU A 261 -3.41 -5.93 0.92
C LEU A 261 -3.99 -7.19 1.56
N ASN A 262 -3.15 -7.95 2.25
CA ASN A 262 -3.56 -9.05 3.10
C ASN A 262 -4.12 -8.55 4.45
N ILE A 263 -5.20 -7.77 4.38
CA ILE A 263 -5.95 -7.24 5.52
C ILE A 263 -7.43 -7.38 5.15
N CYS A 264 -8.10 -8.41 5.68
CA CYS A 264 -9.38 -8.88 5.17
C CYS A 264 -10.45 -9.00 6.24
N TYR A 265 -11.70 -8.88 5.81
CA TYR A 265 -12.90 -9.06 6.63
C TYR A 265 -14.09 -9.46 5.79
N THR A 266 -14.80 -10.50 6.24
CA THR A 266 -16.07 -10.97 5.68
C THR A 266 -16.09 -11.04 4.14
N GLY A 267 -15.12 -11.74 3.55
CA GLY A 267 -15.07 -11.96 2.09
C GLY A 267 -14.60 -10.75 1.28
N GLY A 268 -14.07 -9.72 1.92
CA GLY A 268 -13.39 -8.63 1.24
C GLY A 268 -12.04 -8.29 1.88
N CYS A 269 -11.20 -7.59 1.13
CA CYS A 269 -9.87 -7.18 1.56
C CYS A 269 -9.61 -5.71 1.24
N VAL A 270 -8.66 -5.14 1.95
CA VAL A 270 -8.26 -3.75 1.78
C VAL A 270 -7.48 -3.57 0.48
N SER A 271 -7.68 -2.40 -0.14
CA SER A 271 -6.82 -1.90 -1.21
C SER A 271 -6.45 -0.44 -0.97
N GLN A 272 -5.19 -0.08 -1.17
CA GLN A 272 -4.66 1.26 -0.88
C GLN A 272 -3.75 1.80 -2.00
N GLY A 273 -3.40 3.09 -1.95
CA GLY A 273 -2.44 3.71 -2.87
C GLY A 273 -3.02 4.72 -3.84
N GLY A 274 -4.34 4.86 -3.93
CA GLY A 274 -4.92 5.76 -4.93
C GLY A 274 -4.95 5.13 -6.32
N ARG A 275 -5.30 5.93 -7.33
CA ARG A 275 -5.39 5.46 -8.72
C ARG A 275 -5.19 6.62 -9.70
N TRP A 276 -4.71 6.32 -10.91
CA TRP A 276 -4.31 7.32 -11.88
C TRP A 276 -5.40 8.34 -12.28
N HIS A 277 -6.69 8.00 -12.18
CA HIS A 277 -7.78 8.91 -12.57
C HIS A 277 -8.52 9.56 -11.38
N LYS A 278 -7.93 9.58 -10.17
CA LYS A 278 -8.53 10.23 -8.98
C LYS A 278 -7.52 11.12 -8.24
N GLU A 279 -7.98 12.26 -7.73
CA GLU A 279 -7.18 13.27 -7.03
C GLU A 279 -6.77 12.89 -5.59
N THR A 280 -7.29 11.78 -5.03
CA THR A 280 -7.01 11.40 -3.62
C THR A 280 -5.91 10.36 -3.54
N LEU A 281 -4.69 10.82 -3.28
CA LEU A 281 -3.46 10.02 -3.29
C LEU A 281 -2.73 9.97 -1.94
N SER A 282 -3.32 10.47 -0.85
CA SER A 282 -2.64 10.41 0.45
C SER A 282 -2.53 8.98 0.94
N CYS A 283 -1.49 8.69 1.71
CA CYS A 283 -1.24 7.36 2.27
C CYS A 283 -2.35 6.90 3.23
N GLU A 284 -2.99 7.86 3.91
CA GLU A 284 -4.12 7.60 4.82
C GLU A 284 -5.42 7.26 4.08
N GLN A 285 -5.49 7.55 2.77
CA GLN A 285 -6.70 7.28 2.00
C GLN A 285 -6.88 5.78 1.80
N ASN A 286 -7.66 5.18 2.68
CA ASN A 286 -8.21 3.85 2.49
C ASN A 286 -9.41 3.93 1.53
N PHE A 287 -9.44 3.06 0.52
CA PHE A 287 -10.60 2.91 -0.39
C PHE A 287 -11.65 1.93 0.15
N GLY A 288 -11.44 1.46 1.38
CA GLY A 288 -12.31 0.54 2.09
C GLY A 288 -11.97 -0.91 1.77
N ILE A 289 -12.95 -1.76 2.02
CA ILE A 289 -12.88 -3.19 1.80
C ILE A 289 -13.57 -3.47 0.47
N ALA A 290 -12.84 -4.01 -0.49
CA ALA A 290 -13.40 -4.51 -1.74
C ALA A 290 -13.64 -6.02 -1.62
N SER A 291 -14.67 -6.53 -2.28
CA SER A 291 -14.88 -7.98 -2.41
C SER A 291 -13.62 -8.64 -2.94
N ILE A 292 -13.24 -9.83 -2.44
CA ILE A 292 -12.09 -10.57 -3.00
C ILE A 292 -12.27 -10.96 -4.47
N ARG A 293 -13.51 -10.84 -4.99
CA ARG A 293 -13.88 -11.06 -6.39
C ARG A 293 -13.89 -9.77 -7.23
N ASP A 294 -13.70 -8.60 -6.60
CA ASP A 294 -13.66 -7.34 -7.33
C ASP A 294 -12.38 -7.31 -8.17
N ALA A 295 -12.50 -7.13 -9.48
CA ALA A 295 -11.39 -6.91 -10.38
C ALA A 295 -11.71 -5.68 -11.20
N ASN A 296 -10.81 -4.70 -11.26
CA ASN A 296 -11.00 -3.56 -12.14
C ASN A 296 -9.65 -2.95 -12.49
N VAL A 297 -9.65 -2.02 -13.46
CA VAL A 297 -8.39 -1.45 -13.98
C VAL A 297 -7.53 -0.81 -12.92
N VAL A 298 -8.10 -0.37 -11.81
CA VAL A 298 -7.30 0.29 -10.79
C VAL A 298 -6.81 -0.66 -9.70
N LYS A 299 -7.06 -1.97 -9.78
CA LYS A 299 -6.54 -2.96 -8.83
C LYS A 299 -5.33 -3.66 -9.43
N GLY A 300 -4.19 -3.52 -8.75
CA GLY A 300 -2.95 -4.23 -9.04
C GLY A 300 -2.31 -4.76 -7.75
N VAL A 301 -1.02 -5.03 -7.81
CA VAL A 301 -0.32 -5.73 -6.73
C VAL A 301 1.11 -5.23 -6.52
N ARG A 302 1.50 -5.26 -5.24
CA ARG A 302 2.88 -5.14 -4.76
C ARG A 302 3.08 -6.18 -3.67
N CYS A 303 4.19 -6.90 -3.70
CA CYS A 303 4.43 -7.97 -2.75
C CYS A 303 5.39 -7.56 -1.63
N CYS A 304 5.24 -8.21 -0.49
CA CYS A 304 6.09 -8.13 0.68
C CYS A 304 6.64 -9.51 1.04
N THR A 305 7.68 -9.55 1.86
CA THR A 305 8.19 -10.78 2.48
C THR A 305 8.80 -10.44 3.83
N ASP A 306 8.92 -11.43 4.70
CA ASP A 306 9.62 -11.24 5.96
C ASP A 306 11.13 -11.12 5.70
N ALA A 307 11.79 -10.21 6.41
CA ALA A 307 13.24 -10.13 6.33
C ALA A 307 13.84 -11.36 7.01
N VAL A 308 14.99 -11.78 6.52
CA VAL A 308 15.75 -12.92 7.06
C VAL A 308 17.04 -12.42 7.70
N PRO A 309 17.54 -13.08 8.77
CA PRO A 309 18.84 -12.71 9.32
C PRO A 309 19.94 -12.83 8.26
N THR A 310 20.81 -11.83 8.20
CA THR A 310 22.02 -11.88 7.39
C THR A 310 22.91 -13.01 7.91
N THR A 311 23.39 -13.84 7.00
CA THR A 311 24.35 -14.91 7.30
C THR A 311 25.45 -14.87 6.25
N ASP A 312 26.59 -15.54 6.48
CA ASP A 312 27.65 -15.61 5.46
C ASP A 312 27.15 -16.25 4.14
N SER A 313 26.11 -17.08 4.20
CA SER A 313 25.42 -17.67 3.03
C SER A 313 24.34 -16.79 2.42
N ASN A 314 24.00 -15.67 3.06
CA ASN A 314 22.97 -14.72 2.65
C ASN A 314 23.38 -13.29 3.04
N PRO A 315 24.40 -12.74 2.36
CA PRO A 315 24.95 -11.42 2.65
C PRO A 315 24.00 -10.27 2.30
#